data_AF-A0A497GLE4-F1
#
_entry.id   AF-A0A497GLE4-F1
#
_cell.length_a   1.000
_cell.length_b   1.000
_cell.length_c   1.000
_cell.angle_alpha   90.00
_cell.angle_beta   90.00
_cell.angle_gamma   90.00
#
_symmetry.space_group_name_H-M   'P 1'
#
loop_
_entity.id
_entity.type
_entity.pdbx_description
1 polymer ?
#
loop_
_entity_poly.entity_id
_entity_poly.type
_entity_poly.pdbx_seq_one_letter_code
_entity_poly.pdbx_strand_id
1 'polypeptide(L)'
;MKQENVLYVIRVILGVIFGVLCGIMGLIGLEGLLVGATGYVISYYMARLLGISPLNMKKKRKAYSEGAMEYFASWFLFWTLVYTLTKASP
;
A
#
# COMPACT_ATOMS: atom_id res chain seq x y z
N MET A 1 -13.30 -6.52 15.03
CA MET A 1 -12.40 -5.38 14.80
C MET A 1 -13.21 -4.19 14.30
N LYS A 2 -12.86 -2.94 14.66
CA LYS A 2 -13.44 -1.74 14.04
C LYS A 2 -13.06 -1.71 12.55
N GLN A 3 -13.94 -1.22 11.67
CA GLN A 3 -13.66 -1.15 10.22
C GLN A 3 -12.41 -0.32 9.88
N GLU A 4 -12.11 0.70 10.70
CA GLU A 4 -10.87 1.51 10.61
C GLU A 4 -9.61 0.63 10.76
N ASN A 5 -9.59 -0.29 11.73
CA ASN A 5 -8.46 -1.21 11.93
C ASN A 5 -8.28 -2.18 10.77
N VAL A 6 -9.37 -2.64 10.15
CA VAL A 6 -9.28 -3.58 9.03
C VAL A 6 -8.71 -2.90 7.79
N LEU A 7 -9.12 -1.66 7.50
CA LEU A 7 -8.56 -0.88 6.39
C LEU A 7 -7.07 -0.59 6.61
N TYR A 8 -6.69 -0.25 7.83
CA TYR A 8 -5.29 -0.08 8.24
C TYR A 8 -4.47 -1.34 7.93
N VAL A 9 -4.92 -2.51 8.40
CA VAL A 9 -4.19 -3.77 8.20
C VAL A 9 -4.06 -4.11 6.72
N ILE A 10 -5.13 -3.96 5.93
CA ILE A 10 -5.10 -4.19 4.47
C ILE A 10 -4.06 -3.31 3.81
N ARG A 11 -4.02 -2.02 4.17
CA ARG A 11 -3.09 -1.03 3.62
C ARG A 11 -1.65 -1.35 3.99
N VAL A 12 -1.37 -1.73 5.23
CA VAL A 12 -0.02 -2.15 5.62
C VAL A 12 0.42 -3.38 4.82
N ILE A 13 -0.42 -4.42 4.75
CA ILE A 13 -0.11 -5.64 3.99
C ILE A 13 0.13 -5.34 2.51
N LEU A 14 -0.72 -4.54 1.88
CA LEU A 14 -0.54 -4.13 0.49
C LEU A 14 0.74 -3.32 0.28
N GLY A 15 1.08 -2.42 1.21
CA GLY A 15 2.32 -1.66 1.14
C GLY A 15 3.53 -2.60 1.12
N VAL A 16 3.56 -3.59 2.01
CA VAL A 16 4.62 -4.61 2.02
C VAL A 16 4.66 -5.38 0.69
N ILE A 17 3.53 -5.89 0.21
CA ILE A 17 3.47 -6.67 -1.05
C ILE A 17 3.97 -5.85 -2.23
N PHE A 18 3.43 -4.64 -2.43
CA PHE A 18 3.84 -3.79 -3.55
C PHE A 18 5.28 -3.31 -3.41
N GLY A 19 5.77 -3.11 -2.19
CA GLY A 19 7.17 -2.73 -1.94
C GLY A 19 8.11 -3.85 -2.34
N VAL A 20 7.82 -5.07 -1.89
CA VAL A 20 8.59 -6.28 -2.28
C VAL A 20 8.55 -6.49 -3.79
N LEU A 21 7.39 -6.34 -4.43
CA LEU A 21 7.25 -6.46 -5.89
C LEU A 21 8.12 -5.43 -6.63
N CYS A 22 8.06 -4.16 -6.23
CA CYS A 22 8.88 -3.10 -6.85
C CYS A 22 10.38 -3.39 -6.67
N GLY A 23 10.80 -3.89 -5.50
CA GLY A 23 12.18 -4.24 -5.22
C GLY A 23 12.69 -5.43 -6.04
N ILE A 24 11.95 -6.54 -6.09
CA ILE A 24 12.35 -7.75 -6.85
C ILE A 24 12.42 -7.45 -8.35
N MET A 25 11.45 -6.70 -8.87
CA MET A 25 11.40 -6.30 -10.29
C MET A 25 12.47 -5.26 -10.64
N GLY A 26 13.13 -4.66 -9.65
CA GLY A 26 14.16 -3.65 -9.89
C GLY A 26 13.61 -2.34 -10.43
N LEU A 27 12.37 -1.97 -10.08
CA LEU A 27 11.76 -0.72 -10.56
C LEU A 27 12.46 0.49 -9.94
N ILE A 28 12.69 1.54 -10.76
CA ILE A 28 13.37 2.77 -10.34
C ILE A 28 12.54 3.98 -10.79
N GLY A 29 12.54 5.04 -9.98
CA GLY A 29 11.94 6.32 -10.33
C GLY A 29 10.42 6.24 -10.53
N LEU A 30 9.95 6.69 -11.70
CA LEU A 30 8.52 6.85 -11.97
C LEU A 30 7.76 5.52 -12.05
N GLU A 31 8.40 4.45 -12.53
CA GLU A 31 7.74 3.14 -12.70
C GLU A 31 7.31 2.55 -11.37
N GLY A 32 8.20 2.57 -10.37
CA GLY A 32 7.86 2.12 -9.03
C GLY A 32 6.80 3.02 -8.39
N LEU A 33 6.86 4.35 -8.59
CA LEU A 33 5.81 5.27 -8.12
C LEU A 33 4.42 4.93 -8.69
N LEU A 34 4.33 4.62 -9.98
CA LEU A 34 3.08 4.23 -10.63
C LEU A 34 2.54 2.91 -10.05
N VAL A 35 3.42 1.91 -9.87
CA VAL A 35 3.05 0.62 -9.27
C VAL A 35 2.62 0.78 -7.80
N GLY A 36 3.33 1.60 -7.03
CA GLY A 36 2.94 1.95 -5.67
C GLY A 36 1.58 2.66 -5.60
N ALA A 37 1.30 3.57 -6.52
CA ALA A 37 0.01 4.26 -6.57
C ALA A 37 -1.15 3.31 -6.92
N THR A 38 -0.94 2.34 -7.84
CA THR A 38 -1.98 1.36 -8.18
C THR A 38 -2.30 0.44 -7.00
N GLY A 39 -1.30 0.04 -6.20
CA GLY A 39 -1.53 -0.73 -4.98
C GLY A 39 -2.41 0.00 -3.95
N TYR A 40 -2.25 1.33 -3.83
CA TYR A 40 -3.10 2.13 -2.96
C TYR A 40 -4.55 2.18 -3.47
N VAL A 41 -4.74 2.31 -4.79
CA VAL A 41 -6.06 2.26 -5.42
C VAL A 41 -6.72 0.88 -5.20
N ILE A 42 -5.96 -0.20 -5.35
CA ILE A 42 -6.41 -1.59 -5.10
C ILE A 42 -6.87 -1.77 -3.65
N SER A 43 -6.28 -1.08 -2.68
CA SER A 43 -6.72 -1.14 -1.28
C SER A 43 -8.20 -0.77 -1.08
N TYR A 44 -8.73 0.14 -1.89
CA TYR A 44 -10.15 0.52 -1.85
C TYR A 44 -11.06 -0.58 -2.39
N TYR A 45 -10.62 -1.27 -3.45
CA TYR A 45 -11.36 -2.40 -4.01
C TYR A 45 -11.33 -3.59 -3.05
N MET A 46 -10.19 -3.88 -2.42
CA MET A 46 -10.08 -4.94 -1.41
C MET A 46 -10.95 -4.65 -0.19
N ALA A 47 -10.95 -3.41 0.31
CA ALA A 47 -11.84 -3.01 1.39
C ALA A 47 -13.32 -3.24 1.02
N ARG A 48 -13.70 -2.87 -0.22
CA ARG A 48 -15.06 -3.08 -0.74
C ARG A 48 -15.44 -4.56 -0.81
N LEU A 49 -14.53 -5.44 -1.23
CA LEU A 49 -14.73 -6.89 -1.26
C LEU A 49 -14.95 -7.48 0.15
N LEU A 50 -14.31 -6.90 1.17
CA LEU A 50 -14.45 -7.30 2.57
C LEU A 50 -15.68 -6.70 3.26
N GLY A 51 -16.62 -6.11 2.51
CA GLY A 51 -17.85 -5.52 3.03
C GLY A 51 -17.63 -4.18 3.75
N ILE A 52 -16.42 -3.62 3.67
CA ILE A 52 -16.12 -2.28 4.16
C ILE A 52 -16.35 -1.34 3.00
N SER A 53 -17.35 -0.47 3.08
CA SER A 53 -17.55 0.58 2.09
C SER A 53 -16.90 1.87 2.59
N PRO A 54 -15.61 2.13 2.29
CA PRO A 54 -14.96 3.39 2.67
C PRO A 54 -15.68 4.61 2.09
N LEU A 55 -16.43 4.44 1.00
CA LEU A 55 -17.26 5.48 0.37
C LEU A 55 -18.59 5.73 1.09
N ASN A 56 -19.12 4.76 1.85
CA ASN A 56 -20.36 4.92 2.64
C ASN A 56 -20.08 5.30 4.11
N MET A 57 -18.82 5.43 4.52
CA MET A 57 -18.50 5.93 5.86
C MET A 57 -18.95 7.39 5.99
N LYS A 58 -19.68 7.71 7.08
CA LYS A 58 -20.15 9.08 7.40
C LYS A 58 -19.03 10.13 7.34
N LYS A 59 -17.77 9.73 7.56
CA LYS A 59 -16.57 10.57 7.43
C LYS A 59 -15.68 10.09 6.29
N LYS A 60 -16.09 10.33 5.04
CA LYS A 60 -15.31 9.99 3.83
C LYS A 60 -13.85 10.42 3.92
N ARG A 61 -13.57 11.65 4.37
CA ARG A 61 -12.19 12.18 4.52
C ARG A 61 -11.31 11.35 5.45
N LYS A 62 -11.87 10.81 6.53
CA LYS A 62 -11.14 9.97 7.49
C LYS A 62 -10.79 8.62 6.86
N ALA A 63 -11.71 8.02 6.12
CA ALA A 63 -11.46 6.76 5.40
C ALA A 63 -10.37 6.88 4.31
N TYR A 64 -10.24 8.06 3.68
CA TYR A 64 -9.14 8.32 2.75
C TYR A 64 -7.79 8.39 3.47
N SER A 65 -7.68 9.13 4.58
CA SER A 65 -6.40 9.27 5.30
C SER A 65 -6.00 8.05 6.14
N GLU A 66 -6.97 7.27 6.64
CA GLU A 66 -6.73 6.19 7.60
C GLU A 66 -5.85 5.07 7.02
N GLY A 67 -4.64 4.86 7.54
CA GLY A 67 -3.74 3.84 7.01
C GLY A 67 -3.02 4.24 5.71
N ALA A 68 -3.23 5.46 5.20
CA ALA A 68 -2.60 5.91 3.96
C ALA A 68 -1.10 6.14 4.16
N MET A 69 -0.74 6.81 5.24
CA MET A 69 0.66 7.07 5.57
C MET A 69 1.41 5.77 5.81
N GLU A 70 0.75 4.80 6.43
CA GLU A 70 1.30 3.48 6.73
C GLU A 70 1.45 2.64 5.46
N TYR A 71 0.50 2.70 4.53
CA TYR A 71 0.69 2.13 3.19
C TYR A 71 1.97 2.66 2.53
N PHE A 72 2.09 3.99 2.41
CA PHE A 72 3.21 4.60 1.70
C PHE A 72 4.53 4.36 2.43
N ALA A 73 4.56 4.45 3.75
CA ALA A 73 5.74 4.16 4.55
C ALA A 73 6.19 2.70 4.40
N SER A 74 5.27 1.74 4.51
CA SER A 74 5.59 0.31 4.31
C SER A 74 6.04 0.04 2.87
N TRP A 75 5.34 0.58 1.88
CA TRP A 75 5.71 0.44 0.47
C TRP A 75 7.12 0.96 0.17
N PHE A 76 7.44 2.17 0.62
CA PHE A 76 8.75 2.78 0.38
C PHE A 76 9.87 2.04 1.12
N LEU A 77 9.62 1.64 2.37
CA LEU A 77 10.57 0.88 3.18
C LEU A 77 10.91 -0.46 2.51
N PHE A 78 9.91 -1.26 2.15
CA PHE A 78 10.14 -2.58 1.55
C PHE A 78 10.68 -2.48 0.12
N TRP A 79 10.26 -1.48 -0.65
CA TRP A 79 10.84 -1.24 -1.98
C TRP A 79 12.33 -0.97 -1.89
N THR A 80 12.75 0.00 -1.05
CA THR A 80 14.16 0.34 -0.88
C THR A 80 14.97 -0.81 -0.29
N LEU A 81 14.45 -1.48 0.74
CA LEU A 81 15.11 -2.62 1.37
C LEU A 81 15.35 -3.77 0.39
N VAL A 82 14.29 -4.22 -0.30
CA VAL A 82 14.36 -5.37 -1.21
C VAL A 82 15.19 -5.03 -2.44
N TYR A 83 15.03 -3.84 -3.01
CA TYR A 83 15.88 -3.38 -4.10
C TYR A 83 17.36 -3.40 -3.69
N THR A 84 17.68 -2.90 -2.49
CA THR A 84 19.05 -2.88 -1.98
C THR A 84 19.62 -4.29 -1.85
N LEU A 85 18.86 -5.21 -1.24
CA LEU A 85 19.31 -6.58 -1.00
C LEU A 85 19.43 -7.42 -2.29
N THR A 86 18.62 -7.15 -3.31
CA THR A 86 18.52 -8.01 -4.50
C THR A 86 19.16 -7.44 -5.76
N LYS A 87 19.33 -6.11 -5.86
CA LYS A 87 19.81 -5.42 -7.07
C LYS A 87 20.98 -4.48 -6.81
N ALA A 88 21.12 -3.95 -5.59
CA ALA A 88 22.19 -3.00 -5.28
C ALA A 88 23.49 -3.64 -4.75
N SER A 89 23.53 -4.96 -4.57
CA SER A 89 24.80 -5.67 -4.34
C SER A 89 25.62 -5.70 -5.64
N PRO A 90 26.93 -5.40 -5.59
CA PRO A 90 27.83 -5.37 -6.74
C PRO A 90 28.04 -6.75 -7.39
#